data_AF-A0A958MAB8-F1
#
_entry.id   AF-A0A958MAB8-F1
#
_cell.length_a   1.000
_cell.length_b   1.000
_cell.length_c   1.000
_cell.angle_alpha   90.00
_cell.angle_beta   90.00
_cell.angle_gamma   90.00
#
_symmetry.space_group_name_H-M   'P 1'
#
loop_
_entity.id
_entity.type
_entity.pdbx_description
1 polymer ?
#
loop_
_entity_poly.entity_id
_entity_poly.type
_entity_poly.pdbx_seq_one_letter_code
_entity_poly.pdbx_strand_id
1 'polypeptide(L)'
;MGGSNEGRESGKDRFYRSHLIPPNHFYIWRNPFNFNSFRQIQTKNHENTPLYRSASGIPHYLREIEAGKSATQNIDEICFSKNGLLNTEFSRLFPALFKNAERHIAVIRALAGKRQGLARNEIISMAQLSEGGSVKRILEELSHSGFITAYYSFGKKKKNLLYRLTDEYALFYLQFIEGNMYRETEIWQKLSQTQNYRSWSGYAFENICLKHTQQIKRALSIGGVYSESASFYKKGTSLQKGVQIDLLIDRNDHVINIFEIKFNNTPFVLTKAHAQNLREKLAIFKAVTQTPKQLFLTLITTFGLMPNEHRVVY
;
A
#
# COMPACT_ATOMS: atom_id res chain seq x y z
N MET A 1 -35.18 45.79 -2.71
CA MET A 1 -34.02 45.54 -1.83
C MET A 1 -34.31 44.26 -1.05
N GLY A 2 -33.42 43.27 -1.15
CA GLY A 2 -33.59 41.97 -0.49
C GLY A 2 -32.58 40.98 -1.07
N GLY A 3 -31.30 41.19 -0.74
CA GLY A 3 -30.18 40.41 -1.25
C GLY A 3 -30.20 38.97 -0.76
N SER A 4 -29.98 38.04 -1.69
CA SER A 4 -29.68 36.63 -1.44
C SER A 4 -28.31 36.52 -0.77
N ASN A 5 -28.31 36.07 0.49
CA ASN A 5 -27.11 35.78 1.24
C ASN A 5 -26.62 34.36 0.86
N GLU A 6 -25.98 34.22 -0.31
CA GLU A 6 -25.19 33.03 -0.62
C GLU A 6 -23.92 33.06 0.22
N GLY A 7 -23.94 32.31 1.34
CA GLY A 7 -22.76 32.10 2.16
C GLY A 7 -21.65 31.49 1.33
N ARG A 8 -20.54 32.22 1.18
CA ARG A 8 -19.27 31.70 0.65
C ARG A 8 -18.81 30.57 1.57
N GLU A 9 -19.03 29.33 1.16
CA GLU A 9 -18.38 28.17 1.80
C GLU A 9 -16.86 28.32 1.72
N SER A 10 -16.20 28.11 2.85
CA SER A 10 -14.75 28.15 2.95
C SER A 10 -14.14 26.98 2.18
N GLY A 11 -12.93 27.14 1.64
CA GLY A 11 -12.22 26.06 0.93
C GLY A 11 -12.01 24.78 1.77
N LYS A 12 -12.15 24.87 3.11
CA LYS A 12 -12.09 23.73 4.03
C LYS A 12 -13.30 22.80 3.86
N ASP A 13 -14.51 23.34 3.69
CA ASP A 13 -15.76 22.55 3.71
C ASP A 13 -15.94 21.64 2.48
N ARG A 14 -15.27 21.97 1.36
CA ARG A 14 -15.31 21.18 0.12
C ARG A 14 -14.62 19.81 0.25
N PHE A 15 -13.75 19.61 1.24
CA PHE A 15 -13.05 18.35 1.51
C PHE A 15 -13.86 17.36 2.36
N TYR A 16 -14.94 17.80 3.03
CA TYR A 16 -15.54 17.05 4.15
C TYR A 16 -16.88 16.37 3.87
N ARG A 17 -17.35 16.29 2.61
CA ARG A 17 -18.61 15.56 2.32
C ARG A 17 -18.42 14.04 2.16
N SER A 18 -18.89 13.34 3.20
CA SER A 18 -19.65 12.07 3.19
C SER A 18 -18.92 10.73 3.44
N HIS A 19 -19.54 9.96 4.35
CA HIS A 19 -19.14 8.68 4.96
C HIS A 19 -19.16 7.44 4.02
N LEU A 20 -19.14 7.61 2.71
CA LEU A 20 -19.00 6.51 1.75
C LEU A 20 -18.25 7.05 0.53
N ILE A 21 -17.04 6.52 0.30
CA ILE A 21 -16.26 6.77 -0.91
C ILE A 21 -17.14 6.44 -2.13
N PRO A 22 -17.34 7.36 -3.10
CA PRO A 22 -18.16 7.05 -4.28
C PRO A 22 -17.62 5.81 -5.03
N PRO A 23 -18.45 4.98 -5.68
CA PRO A 23 -18.02 3.70 -6.25
C PRO A 23 -17.06 3.76 -7.47
N ASN A 24 -16.70 4.95 -7.96
CA ASN A 24 -16.05 5.13 -9.26
C ASN A 24 -14.66 5.79 -9.12
N HIS A 25 -13.62 5.02 -8.71
CA HIS A 25 -12.28 5.59 -8.46
C HIS A 25 -11.12 4.85 -9.12
N PHE A 26 -11.40 4.04 -10.14
CA PHE A 26 -10.39 3.38 -10.95
C PHE A 26 -10.84 3.41 -12.41
N TYR A 27 -10.04 4.02 -13.28
CA TYR A 27 -10.32 4.06 -14.72
C TYR A 27 -9.62 2.88 -15.40
N ILE A 28 -10.38 2.15 -16.22
CA ILE A 28 -9.93 0.97 -16.97
C ILE A 28 -10.05 1.28 -18.44
N TRP A 29 -8.96 1.13 -19.16
CA TRP A 29 -8.98 1.08 -20.61
C TRP A 29 -8.91 -0.39 -21.06
N ARG A 30 -9.93 -0.86 -21.78
CA ARG A 30 -10.00 -2.21 -22.34
C ARG A 30 -9.36 -2.19 -23.73
N ASN A 31 -8.41 -3.10 -23.99
CA ASN A 31 -8.03 -3.46 -25.35
C ASN A 31 -8.80 -4.72 -25.77
N PRO A 32 -9.56 -4.71 -26.89
CA PRO A 32 -10.17 -5.91 -27.42
C PRO A 32 -9.22 -6.61 -28.40
N PHE A 33 -9.16 -7.93 -28.30
CA PHE A 33 -8.47 -8.91 -29.15
C PHE A 33 -7.01 -9.23 -28.82
N ASN A 34 -6.74 -10.55 -28.81
CA ASN A 34 -5.50 -11.32 -28.68
C ASN A 34 -4.79 -11.53 -27.33
N PHE A 35 -4.40 -12.79 -27.14
CA PHE A 35 -4.02 -13.46 -25.90
C PHE A 35 -2.58 -13.12 -25.48
N ASN A 36 -2.41 -11.98 -24.78
CA ASN A 36 -1.42 -11.65 -23.74
C ASN A 36 -1.42 -10.13 -23.56
N SER A 37 -2.50 -9.60 -22.97
CA SER A 37 -2.70 -8.15 -22.82
C SER A 37 -2.41 -7.66 -21.41
N PHE A 38 -1.76 -6.51 -21.31
CA PHE A 38 -1.59 -5.79 -20.05
C PHE A 38 -2.85 -4.98 -19.74
N ARG A 39 -3.43 -5.14 -18.55
CA ARG A 39 -4.48 -4.23 -18.06
C ARG A 39 -3.85 -3.10 -17.27
N GLN A 40 -4.15 -1.85 -17.63
CA GLN A 40 -3.71 -0.67 -16.90
C GLN A 40 -4.83 -0.17 -16.00
N ILE A 41 -4.48 0.12 -14.75
CA ILE A 41 -5.35 0.80 -13.80
C ILE A 41 -4.67 2.11 -13.38
N GLN A 42 -5.38 3.24 -13.53
CA GLN A 42 -4.93 4.56 -13.08
C GLN A 42 -5.67 4.98 -11.80
N THR A 43 -4.93 5.53 -10.83
CA THR A 43 -5.48 6.07 -9.58
C THR A 43 -5.38 7.59 -9.55
N LYS A 44 -6.53 8.28 -9.59
CA LYS A 44 -6.62 9.75 -9.57
C LYS A 44 -7.16 10.23 -8.20
N ASN A 45 -6.42 9.99 -7.10
CA ASN A 45 -6.97 10.16 -5.75
C ASN A 45 -6.10 10.99 -4.79
N HIS A 46 -6.77 11.65 -3.83
CA HIS A 46 -6.19 12.29 -2.64
C HIS A 46 -5.37 11.32 -1.77
N GLU A 47 -5.66 10.01 -1.82
CA GLU A 47 -4.98 8.95 -1.06
C GLU A 47 -3.51 8.75 -1.47
N ASN A 48 -3.16 9.13 -2.71
CA ASN A 48 -1.79 9.05 -3.20
C ASN A 48 -0.95 10.26 -2.79
N THR A 49 -1.55 11.23 -2.09
CA THR A 49 -0.81 12.41 -1.64
C THR A 49 0.18 12.03 -0.53
N PRO A 50 1.33 12.70 -0.45
CA PRO A 50 2.23 12.55 0.69
C PRO A 50 1.52 12.77 2.03
N LEU A 51 0.59 13.74 2.09
CA LEU A 51 -0.19 14.10 3.27
C LEU A 51 -1.08 12.96 3.77
N TYR A 52 -1.84 12.33 2.86
CA TYR A 52 -2.70 11.21 3.22
C TYR A 52 -1.86 10.07 3.80
N ARG A 53 -0.74 9.73 3.14
CA ARG A 53 0.11 8.61 3.55
C ARG A 53 0.88 8.89 4.84
N SER A 54 1.32 10.13 5.08
CA SER A 54 1.95 10.49 6.36
C SER A 54 0.96 10.54 7.51
N ALA A 55 -0.35 10.68 7.25
CA ALA A 55 -1.39 10.79 8.26
C ALA A 55 -2.36 9.58 8.31
N SER A 56 -2.06 8.47 7.60
CA SER A 56 -2.96 7.30 7.43
C SER A 56 -4.39 7.64 6.99
N GLY A 57 -4.62 8.81 6.38
CA GLY A 57 -5.96 9.28 6.01
C GLY A 57 -6.90 9.56 7.19
N ILE A 58 -6.40 9.62 8.43
CA ILE A 58 -7.22 9.80 9.62
C ILE A 58 -7.79 11.23 9.63
N PRO A 59 -9.14 11.41 9.64
CA PRO A 59 -9.74 12.73 9.54
C PRO A 59 -9.26 13.72 10.60
N HIS A 60 -9.03 13.24 11.82
CA HIS A 60 -8.50 14.07 12.91
C HIS A 60 -7.15 14.70 12.54
N TYR A 61 -6.23 13.92 11.96
CA TYR A 61 -4.90 14.40 11.57
C TYR A 61 -4.95 15.28 10.33
N LEU A 62 -5.83 14.97 9.37
CA LEU A 62 -5.99 15.76 8.15
C LEU A 62 -6.55 17.17 8.43
N ARG A 63 -7.16 17.42 9.59
CA ARG A 63 -7.62 18.77 9.99
C ARG A 63 -6.48 19.73 10.34
N GLU A 64 -5.31 19.22 10.67
CA GLU A 64 -4.12 20.04 10.94
C GLU A 64 -3.49 20.59 9.66
N ILE A 65 -3.96 20.17 8.48
CA ILE A 65 -3.46 20.67 7.20
C ILE A 65 -3.92 22.10 7.01
N GLU A 66 -2.95 23.00 6.85
CA GLU A 66 -3.18 24.41 6.58
C GLU A 66 -3.18 24.70 5.09
N ALA A 67 -4.24 25.37 4.63
CA ALA A 67 -4.35 25.84 3.26
C ALA A 67 -3.32 26.93 2.97
N GLY A 68 -2.73 26.93 1.77
CA GLY A 68 -1.68 27.86 1.38
C GLY A 68 -0.27 27.35 1.68
N LYS A 69 -0.11 26.33 2.53
CA LYS A 69 1.15 25.60 2.69
C LYS A 69 1.25 24.44 1.70
N SER A 70 2.48 24.17 1.25
CA SER A 70 2.76 22.97 0.47
C SER A 70 2.56 21.70 1.30
N ALA A 71 2.44 20.54 0.64
CA ALA A 71 2.40 19.25 1.33
C ALA A 71 3.64 19.03 2.20
N THR A 72 4.82 19.44 1.72
CA THR A 72 6.07 19.31 2.45
C THR A 72 6.09 20.15 3.72
N GLN A 73 5.65 21.41 3.65
CA GLN A 73 5.56 22.29 4.82
C GLN A 73 4.58 21.76 5.86
N ASN A 74 3.39 21.36 5.43
CA ASN A 74 2.39 20.76 6.32
C ASN A 74 2.93 19.51 7.04
N ILE A 75 3.60 18.61 6.31
CA ILE A 75 4.18 17.40 6.92
C ILE A 75 5.29 17.76 7.91
N ASP A 76 6.15 18.74 7.59
CA ASP A 76 7.22 19.16 8.50
C ASP A 76 6.64 19.68 9.82
N GLU A 77 5.63 20.55 9.76
CA GLU A 77 4.98 21.11 10.94
C GLU A 77 4.25 20.06 11.77
N ILE A 78 3.44 19.22 11.13
CA ILE A 78 2.60 18.23 11.81
C ILE A 78 3.44 17.09 12.41
N CYS A 79 4.51 16.66 11.73
CA CYS A 79 5.24 15.44 12.08
C CYS A 79 6.62 15.70 12.72
N PHE A 80 7.28 16.84 12.45
CA PHE A 80 8.69 17.06 12.81
C PHE A 80 8.91 18.28 13.71
N SER A 81 7.94 19.20 13.81
CA SER A 81 8.05 20.33 14.74
C SER A 81 7.94 19.91 16.20
N LYS A 82 8.41 20.77 17.12
CA LYS A 82 8.33 20.54 18.59
C LYS A 82 6.91 20.32 19.09
N ASN A 83 5.96 21.02 18.49
CA ASN A 83 4.54 20.96 18.86
C ASN A 83 3.71 20.18 17.83
N GLY A 84 4.36 19.45 16.91
CA GLY A 84 3.68 18.74 15.85
C GLY A 84 2.80 17.63 16.41
N LEU A 85 1.52 17.61 16.03
CA LEU A 85 0.54 16.66 16.56
C LEU A 85 1.02 15.20 16.47
N LEU A 86 1.68 14.85 15.36
CA LEU A 86 2.06 13.48 15.04
C LEU A 86 3.47 13.11 15.51
N ASN A 87 4.25 14.03 16.09
CA ASN A 87 5.62 13.72 16.51
C ASN A 87 5.69 12.67 17.63
N THR A 88 4.65 12.59 18.46
CA THR A 88 4.54 11.71 19.65
C THR A 88 3.29 10.82 19.56
N GLU A 89 2.60 10.83 18.42
CA GLU A 89 1.36 10.07 18.28
C GLU A 89 1.62 8.56 18.34
N PHE A 90 2.74 8.07 17.80
CA PHE A 90 3.04 6.64 17.85
C PHE A 90 3.23 6.13 19.29
N SER A 91 3.94 6.88 20.14
CA SER A 91 4.16 6.48 21.53
C SER A 91 2.92 6.65 22.43
N ARG A 92 1.96 7.49 22.05
CA ARG A 92 0.70 7.69 22.78
C ARG A 92 -0.41 6.73 22.33
N LEU A 93 -0.50 6.47 21.03
CA LEU A 93 -1.57 5.70 20.41
C LEU A 93 -1.57 4.24 20.88
N PHE A 94 -0.42 3.57 20.89
CA PHE A 94 -0.35 2.16 21.27
C PHE A 94 -0.76 1.90 22.73
N PRO A 95 -0.27 2.66 23.74
CA PRO A 95 -0.75 2.57 25.12
C PRO A 95 -2.24 2.88 25.29
N ALA A 96 -2.78 3.82 24.51
CA ALA A 96 -4.20 4.14 24.55
C ALA A 96 -5.08 3.00 23.99
N LEU A 97 -4.59 2.26 22.99
CA LEU A 97 -5.33 1.19 22.33
C LEU A 97 -5.15 -0.19 22.98
N PHE A 98 -3.99 -0.45 23.59
CA PHE A 98 -3.61 -1.80 24.00
C PHE A 98 -3.07 -1.86 25.42
N LYS A 99 -3.63 -2.76 26.24
CA LYS A 99 -3.17 -3.00 27.64
C LYS A 99 -1.70 -3.39 27.74
N ASN A 100 -1.17 -4.12 26.74
CA ASN A 100 0.24 -4.54 26.65
C ASN A 100 0.90 -3.93 25.41
N ALA A 101 0.91 -2.60 25.32
CA ALA A 101 1.38 -1.84 24.15
C ALA A 101 2.79 -2.21 23.69
N GLU A 102 3.73 -2.42 24.61
CA GLU A 102 5.12 -2.77 24.26
C GLU A 102 5.23 -4.03 23.38
N ARG A 103 4.39 -5.04 23.63
CA ARG A 103 4.37 -6.26 22.81
C ARG A 103 3.79 -6.00 21.42
N HIS A 104 2.82 -5.09 21.30
CA HIS A 104 2.24 -4.67 20.02
C HIS A 104 3.27 -3.88 19.21
N ILE A 105 3.94 -2.93 19.85
CA ILE A 105 5.02 -2.14 19.25
C ILE A 105 6.14 -3.06 18.75
N ALA A 106 6.55 -4.07 19.52
CA ALA A 106 7.56 -5.04 19.11
C ALA A 106 7.17 -5.80 17.83
N VAL A 107 5.91 -6.23 17.71
CA VAL A 107 5.38 -6.85 16.46
C VAL A 107 5.41 -5.86 15.30
N ILE A 108 4.98 -4.62 15.52
CA ILE A 108 4.97 -3.57 14.49
C ILE A 108 6.38 -3.29 13.97
N ARG A 109 7.37 -3.19 14.86
CA ARG A 109 8.78 -3.01 14.49
C ARG A 109 9.34 -4.21 13.72
N ALA A 110 9.03 -5.43 14.16
CA ALA A 110 9.44 -6.64 13.44
C ALA A 110 8.88 -6.64 12.00
N LEU A 111 7.60 -6.30 11.85
CA LEU A 111 6.94 -6.22 10.54
C LEU A 111 7.47 -5.09 9.67
N ALA A 112 7.82 -3.93 10.25
CA ALA A 112 8.42 -2.82 9.52
C ALA A 112 9.75 -3.22 8.83
N GLY A 113 10.50 -4.16 9.43
CA GLY A 113 11.74 -4.68 8.87
C GLY A 113 11.58 -5.58 7.63
N LYS A 114 10.36 -6.02 7.29
CA LYS A 114 10.10 -6.95 6.19
C LYS A 114 8.88 -6.56 5.36
N ARG A 115 9.13 -5.93 4.21
CA ARG A 115 8.10 -5.49 3.24
C ARG A 115 7.14 -6.58 2.79
N GLN A 116 7.60 -7.83 2.65
CA GLN A 116 6.74 -8.95 2.25
C GLN A 116 5.80 -9.43 3.36
N GLY A 117 5.95 -8.89 4.57
CA GLY A 117 5.36 -9.44 5.76
C GLY A 117 6.17 -10.61 6.31
N LEU A 118 5.68 -11.13 7.43
CA LEU A 118 6.28 -12.22 8.20
C LEU A 118 5.25 -13.27 8.53
N ALA A 119 5.66 -14.54 8.52
CA ALA A 119 4.90 -15.61 9.15
C ALA A 119 4.93 -15.46 10.67
N ARG A 120 3.96 -16.07 11.37
CA ARG A 120 3.83 -15.97 12.83
C ARG A 120 5.11 -16.34 13.57
N ASN A 121 5.80 -17.40 13.17
CA ASN A 121 7.05 -17.85 13.80
C ASN A 121 8.19 -16.86 13.60
N GLU A 122 8.28 -16.22 12.43
CA GLU A 122 9.26 -15.16 12.17
C GLU A 122 8.98 -13.93 13.03
N ILE A 123 7.70 -13.57 13.21
CA ILE A 123 7.29 -12.47 14.12
C ILE A 123 7.72 -12.78 15.55
N ILE A 124 7.45 -13.97 16.04
CA ILE A 124 7.82 -14.40 17.41
C ILE A 124 9.32 -14.25 17.62
N SER A 125 10.13 -14.75 16.67
CA SER A 125 11.58 -14.67 16.75
C SER A 125 12.09 -13.23 16.67
N MET A 126 11.62 -12.43 15.70
CA MET A 126 12.11 -11.06 15.49
C MET A 126 11.64 -10.08 16.56
N ALA A 127 10.41 -10.24 17.06
CA ALA A 127 9.86 -9.42 18.14
C ALA A 127 10.25 -9.93 19.54
N GLN A 128 11.05 -11.00 19.62
CA GLN A 128 11.52 -11.63 20.87
C GLN A 128 10.36 -11.94 21.84
N LEU A 129 9.25 -12.43 21.31
CA LEU A 129 8.07 -12.79 22.09
C LEU A 129 8.16 -14.26 22.56
N SER A 130 7.66 -14.56 23.76
CA SER A 130 7.50 -15.94 24.20
C SER A 130 6.43 -16.66 23.36
N GLU A 131 6.67 -17.93 23.03
CA GLU A 131 5.67 -18.75 22.36
C GLU A 131 4.42 -18.96 23.23
N GLY A 132 3.23 -18.78 22.66
CA GLY A 132 1.96 -18.96 23.38
C GLY A 132 0.73 -18.35 22.70
N GLY A 133 -0.43 -18.48 23.37
CA GLY A 133 -1.73 -17.97 22.89
C GLY A 133 -1.83 -16.45 22.81
N SER A 134 -0.97 -15.72 23.52
CA SER A 134 -0.93 -14.25 23.55
C SER A 134 -0.59 -13.62 22.19
N VAL A 135 0.26 -14.27 21.38
CA VAL A 135 0.67 -13.75 20.07
C VAL A 135 -0.49 -13.74 19.08
N LYS A 136 -1.36 -14.77 19.12
CA LYS A 136 -2.57 -14.80 18.28
C LYS A 136 -3.45 -13.59 18.57
N ARG A 137 -3.67 -13.30 19.86
CA ARG A 137 -4.46 -12.16 20.31
C ARG A 137 -3.85 -10.83 19.86
N ILE A 138 -2.53 -10.65 20.01
CA ILE A 138 -1.84 -9.42 19.54
C ILE A 138 -2.04 -9.24 18.03
N LEU A 139 -1.89 -10.29 17.23
CA LEU A 139 -2.07 -10.21 15.78
C LEU A 139 -3.52 -9.91 15.40
N GLU A 140 -4.50 -10.45 16.13
CA GLU A 140 -5.92 -10.12 15.94
C GLU A 140 -6.21 -8.67 16.33
N GLU A 141 -5.74 -8.20 17.49
CA GLU A 141 -5.90 -6.82 17.95
C GLU A 141 -5.27 -5.83 16.95
N LEU A 142 -4.05 -6.08 16.49
CA LEU A 142 -3.39 -5.25 15.46
C LEU A 142 -4.12 -5.29 14.10
N SER A 143 -4.67 -6.44 13.70
CA SER A 143 -5.38 -6.58 12.43
C SER A 143 -6.73 -5.85 12.47
N HIS A 144 -7.49 -6.01 13.56
CA HIS A 144 -8.78 -5.34 13.75
C HIS A 144 -8.63 -3.82 13.87
N SER A 145 -7.54 -3.35 14.50
CA SER A 145 -7.22 -1.92 14.58
C SER A 145 -6.62 -1.36 13.28
N GLY A 146 -6.45 -2.19 12.23
CA GLY A 146 -5.99 -1.74 10.92
C GLY A 146 -4.48 -1.48 10.80
N PHE A 147 -3.68 -1.79 11.82
CA PHE A 147 -2.23 -1.64 11.76
C PHE A 147 -1.57 -2.61 10.81
N ILE A 148 -2.07 -3.85 10.78
CA ILE A 148 -1.51 -4.91 9.97
C ILE A 148 -2.59 -5.54 9.10
N THR A 149 -2.18 -6.17 8.01
CA THR A 149 -3.08 -7.00 7.21
C THR A 149 -2.47 -8.37 7.00
N ALA A 150 -3.33 -9.38 7.10
CA ALA A 150 -3.00 -10.77 6.86
C ALA A 150 -3.32 -11.17 5.42
N TYR A 151 -2.38 -11.83 4.76
CA TYR A 151 -2.54 -12.34 3.40
C TYR A 151 -2.12 -13.81 3.31
N TYR A 152 -2.79 -14.54 2.43
CA TYR A 152 -2.39 -15.90 2.10
C TYR A 152 -1.28 -15.89 1.04
N SER A 153 -0.29 -16.76 1.24
CA SER A 153 0.61 -17.15 0.16
C SER A 153 -0.11 -18.06 -0.82
N PHE A 154 -0.08 -17.73 -2.11
CA PHE A 154 -0.72 -18.52 -3.16
C PHE A 154 -0.25 -19.98 -3.15
N GLY A 155 -1.19 -20.91 -3.33
CA GLY A 155 -0.93 -22.35 -3.41
C GLY A 155 -0.48 -23.02 -2.11
N LYS A 156 -0.26 -22.27 -1.02
CA LYS A 156 0.07 -22.86 0.29
C LYS A 156 -1.22 -23.09 1.08
N LYS A 157 -1.34 -24.25 1.76
CA LYS A 157 -2.44 -24.54 2.70
C LYS A 157 -2.59 -23.38 3.69
N LYS A 158 -3.82 -23.14 4.20
CA LYS A 158 -4.22 -22.06 5.15
C LYS A 158 -3.29 -21.78 6.34
N LYS A 159 -2.28 -22.62 6.61
CA LYS A 159 -1.30 -22.50 7.70
C LYS A 159 -0.21 -21.44 7.50
N ASN A 160 -0.02 -20.88 6.29
CA ASN A 160 1.04 -19.91 6.01
C ASN A 160 0.48 -18.51 5.69
N LEU A 161 -0.18 -17.93 6.69
CA LEU A 161 -0.58 -16.52 6.69
C LEU A 161 0.67 -15.65 6.89
N LEU A 162 0.83 -14.65 6.03
CA LEU A 162 1.82 -13.59 6.20
C LEU A 162 1.12 -12.35 6.73
N TYR A 163 1.69 -11.74 7.76
CA TYR A 163 1.23 -10.46 8.30
C TYR A 163 2.14 -9.36 7.77
N ARG A 164 1.57 -8.27 7.29
CA ARG A 164 2.30 -7.11 6.77
C ARG A 164 1.86 -5.87 7.54
N LEU A 165 2.82 -5.02 7.91
CA LEU A 165 2.51 -3.68 8.42
C LEU A 165 1.95 -2.83 7.28
N THR A 166 0.68 -2.44 7.41
CA THR A 166 -0.07 -1.75 6.36
C THR A 166 -0.57 -0.37 6.79
N ASP A 167 -0.53 -0.02 8.07
CA ASP A 167 -0.77 1.36 8.50
C ASP A 167 0.35 2.31 8.05
N GLU A 168 -0.04 3.35 7.31
CA GLU A 168 0.86 4.25 6.60
C GLU A 168 1.61 5.18 7.56
N TYR A 169 0.95 5.66 8.61
CA TYR A 169 1.50 6.51 9.64
C TYR A 169 2.52 5.76 10.51
N ALA A 170 2.21 4.56 10.99
CA ALA A 170 3.18 3.73 11.74
C ALA A 170 4.43 3.46 10.90
N LEU A 171 4.27 3.18 9.60
CA LEU A 171 5.40 3.07 8.67
C LEU A 171 6.17 4.37 8.53
N PHE A 172 5.47 5.48 8.35
CA PHE A 172 6.07 6.81 8.22
C PHE A 172 6.86 7.20 9.47
N TYR A 173 6.28 6.94 10.65
CA TYR A 173 6.88 7.23 11.95
C TYR A 173 8.18 6.48 12.13
N LEU A 174 8.16 5.15 11.96
CA LEU A 174 9.35 4.30 12.13
C LEU A 174 10.44 4.62 11.11
N GLN A 175 10.06 4.99 9.89
CA GLN A 175 11.02 5.26 8.81
C GLN A 175 11.64 6.65 8.90
N PHE A 176 10.86 7.66 9.31
CA PHE A 176 11.27 9.06 9.18
C PHE A 176 11.20 9.84 10.48
N ILE A 177 10.17 9.69 11.30
CA ILE A 177 9.99 10.54 12.50
C ILE A 177 10.95 10.14 13.61
N GLU A 178 10.92 8.86 14.03
CA GLU A 178 11.61 8.39 15.25
C GLU A 178 13.10 8.71 15.27
N GLY A 179 13.78 8.52 14.15
CA GLY A 179 15.21 8.78 14.03
C GLY A 179 15.58 10.25 13.86
N ASN A 180 14.66 11.11 13.42
CA ASN A 180 14.97 12.47 12.97
C ASN A 180 14.30 13.58 13.80
N MET A 181 13.60 13.21 14.86
CA MET A 181 12.92 14.14 15.74
C MET A 181 13.90 15.19 16.30
N TYR A 182 13.54 16.47 16.16
CA TYR A 182 14.29 17.63 16.68
C TYR A 182 15.73 17.79 16.19
N ARG A 183 16.16 17.06 15.15
CA ARG A 183 17.52 17.19 14.62
C ARG A 183 17.78 18.54 13.97
N GLU A 184 16.80 19.03 13.20
CA GLU A 184 16.90 20.26 12.43
C GLU A 184 15.49 20.77 12.08
N THR A 185 15.36 22.08 11.85
CA THR A 185 14.15 22.67 11.25
C THR A 185 14.03 22.26 9.77
N GLU A 186 12.81 22.05 9.28
CA GLU A 186 12.55 21.74 7.86
C GLU A 186 13.20 20.45 7.34
N ILE A 187 13.49 19.50 8.24
CA ILE A 187 14.14 18.24 7.91
C ILE A 187 13.36 17.43 6.87
N TRP A 188 12.04 17.54 6.83
CA TRP A 188 11.22 16.84 5.85
C TRP A 188 11.46 17.31 4.41
N GLN A 189 11.83 18.57 4.21
CA GLN A 189 12.19 19.07 2.87
C GLN A 189 13.38 18.31 2.30
N LYS A 190 14.35 17.95 3.14
CA LYS A 190 15.52 17.15 2.75
C LYS A 190 15.16 15.68 2.58
N LEU A 191 14.48 15.10 3.56
CA LEU A 191 14.11 13.67 3.57
C LEU A 191 13.21 13.29 2.38
N SER A 192 12.26 14.15 2.01
CA SER A 192 11.31 13.92 0.91
C SER A 192 11.96 13.87 -0.48
N GLN A 193 13.23 14.28 -0.62
CA GLN A 193 13.97 14.20 -1.88
C GLN A 193 14.84 12.94 -2.00
N THR A 194 14.98 12.19 -0.91
CA THR A 194 15.88 11.03 -0.83
C THR A 194 15.34 9.80 -1.56
N GLN A 195 16.24 8.88 -1.92
CA GLN A 195 15.87 7.56 -2.43
C GLN A 195 15.10 6.73 -1.40
N ASN A 196 15.29 7.00 -0.10
CA ASN A 196 14.53 6.38 0.97
C ASN A 196 13.04 6.75 0.85
N TYR A 197 12.73 8.03 0.70
CA TYR A 197 11.36 8.49 0.48
C TYR A 197 10.71 7.89 -0.79
N ARG A 198 11.47 7.79 -1.88
CA ARG A 198 10.98 7.15 -3.12
C ARG A 198 10.63 5.67 -2.89
N SER A 199 11.49 4.95 -2.19
CA SER A 199 11.28 3.54 -1.85
C SER A 199 10.07 3.34 -0.93
N TRP A 200 9.95 4.18 0.11
CA TRP A 200 8.79 4.19 1.00
C TRP A 200 7.52 4.52 0.24
N SER A 201 7.57 5.47 -0.70
CA SER A 201 6.40 5.87 -1.47
C SER A 201 5.85 4.74 -2.33
N GLY A 202 6.73 3.95 -2.95
CA GLY A 202 6.34 2.72 -3.65
C GLY A 202 5.69 1.71 -2.72
N TYR A 203 6.30 1.47 -1.56
CA TYR A 203 5.80 0.53 -0.57
C TYR A 203 4.43 0.93 0.02
N ALA A 204 4.26 2.21 0.36
CA ALA A 204 2.99 2.74 0.85
C ALA A 204 1.90 2.63 -0.21
N PHE A 205 2.22 2.88 -1.49
CA PHE A 205 1.26 2.70 -2.58
C PHE A 205 0.87 1.23 -2.80
N GLU A 206 1.82 0.30 -2.67
CA GLU A 206 1.51 -1.14 -2.66
C GLU A 206 0.52 -1.49 -1.53
N ASN A 207 0.73 -0.97 -0.32
CA ASN A 207 -0.18 -1.19 0.82
C ASN A 207 -1.59 -0.68 0.54
N ILE A 208 -1.71 0.53 -0.01
CA ILE A 208 -3.00 1.10 -0.44
C ILE A 208 -3.68 0.15 -1.43
N CYS A 209 -2.96 -0.32 -2.47
CA CYS A 209 -3.54 -1.25 -3.43
C CYS A 209 -4.03 -2.54 -2.77
N LEU A 210 -3.31 -3.07 -1.79
CA LEU A 210 -3.72 -4.27 -1.05
C LEU A 210 -4.99 -4.03 -0.19
N LYS A 211 -5.08 -2.88 0.48
CA LYS A 211 -6.29 -2.48 1.25
C LYS A 211 -7.50 -2.30 0.34
N HIS A 212 -7.30 -1.79 -0.87
CA HIS A 212 -8.36 -1.48 -1.84
C HIS A 212 -8.57 -2.57 -2.89
N THR A 213 -8.26 -3.84 -2.56
CA THR A 213 -8.45 -4.97 -3.49
C THR A 213 -9.87 -5.12 -4.00
N GLN A 214 -10.89 -4.78 -3.20
CA GLN A 214 -12.28 -4.83 -3.65
C GLN A 214 -12.58 -3.80 -4.74
N GLN A 215 -12.05 -2.58 -4.59
CA GLN A 215 -12.18 -1.53 -5.58
C GLN A 215 -11.40 -1.89 -6.86
N ILE A 216 -10.23 -2.52 -6.74
CA ILE A 216 -9.48 -3.08 -7.88
C ILE A 216 -10.31 -4.15 -8.60
N LYS A 217 -10.99 -5.05 -7.87
CA LYS A 217 -11.88 -6.07 -8.47
C LYS A 217 -13.05 -5.43 -9.23
N ARG A 218 -13.69 -4.41 -8.64
CA ARG A 218 -14.76 -3.65 -9.31
C ARG A 218 -14.24 -2.98 -10.58
N ALA A 219 -13.06 -2.35 -10.50
CA ALA A 219 -12.40 -1.74 -11.63
C ALA A 219 -12.21 -2.75 -12.77
N LEU A 220 -11.63 -3.91 -12.48
CA LEU A 220 -11.42 -4.95 -13.47
C LEU A 220 -12.70 -5.58 -14.04
N SER A 221 -13.88 -5.16 -13.56
CA SER A 221 -15.20 -5.74 -13.84
C SER A 221 -15.30 -7.20 -13.42
N ILE A 222 -14.61 -7.57 -12.33
CA ILE A 222 -14.60 -8.94 -11.78
C ILE A 222 -15.24 -9.02 -10.40
N GLY A 223 -15.95 -7.97 -9.96
CA GLY A 223 -16.60 -7.93 -8.65
C GLY A 223 -17.66 -9.01 -8.43
N GLY A 224 -18.26 -9.53 -9.52
CA GLY A 224 -19.19 -10.66 -9.47
C GLY A 224 -18.52 -12.04 -9.57
N VAL A 225 -17.21 -12.10 -9.81
CA VAL A 225 -16.47 -13.36 -9.93
C VAL A 225 -15.86 -13.72 -8.57
N TYR A 226 -16.19 -14.90 -8.06
CA TYR A 226 -15.52 -15.42 -6.87
C TYR A 226 -14.01 -15.41 -7.09
N SER A 227 -13.29 -14.75 -6.19
CA SER A 227 -11.86 -14.57 -6.32
C SER A 227 -11.17 -14.34 -4.98
N GLU A 228 -9.96 -14.87 -4.86
CA GLU A 228 -9.13 -14.77 -3.67
C GLU A 228 -7.88 -13.93 -3.96
N SER A 229 -7.59 -12.98 -3.09
CA SER A 229 -6.36 -12.18 -3.16
C SER A 229 -5.24 -12.90 -2.42
N ALA A 230 -4.07 -12.99 -3.02
CA ALA A 230 -2.90 -13.62 -2.41
C ALA A 230 -1.60 -12.91 -2.83
N SER A 231 -0.50 -13.26 -2.17
CA SER A 231 0.85 -12.92 -2.61
C SER A 231 1.59 -14.19 -3.04
N PHE A 232 2.67 -14.04 -3.81
CA PHE A 232 3.53 -15.16 -4.17
C PHE A 232 4.98 -14.77 -4.02
N TYR A 233 5.74 -15.64 -3.37
CA TYR A 233 7.18 -15.50 -3.23
C TYR A 233 7.87 -16.83 -3.49
N LYS A 234 8.85 -16.80 -4.39
CA LYS A 234 9.83 -17.84 -4.61
C LYS A 234 11.21 -17.27 -4.37
N LYS A 235 11.91 -17.80 -3.36
CA LYS A 235 13.32 -17.49 -3.12
C LYS A 235 14.14 -17.92 -4.34
N GLY A 236 15.06 -17.04 -4.77
CA GLY A 236 16.01 -17.39 -5.82
C GLY A 236 17.02 -18.43 -5.35
N THR A 237 17.56 -19.18 -6.30
CA THR A 237 18.68 -20.10 -6.12
C THR A 237 19.83 -19.68 -7.04
N SER A 238 20.98 -20.35 -6.95
CA SER A 238 22.09 -20.16 -7.89
C SER A 238 21.69 -20.43 -9.35
N LEU A 239 20.67 -21.26 -9.57
CA LEU A 239 20.22 -21.69 -10.90
C LEU A 239 18.97 -20.95 -11.38
N GLN A 240 18.17 -20.38 -10.48
CA GLN A 240 16.88 -19.80 -10.82
C GLN A 240 16.67 -18.47 -10.11
N LYS A 241 16.26 -17.46 -10.89
CA LYS A 241 15.91 -16.15 -10.37
C LYS A 241 14.74 -16.25 -9.40
N GLY A 242 14.83 -15.51 -8.30
CA GLY A 242 13.73 -15.36 -7.35
C GLY A 242 12.61 -14.51 -7.94
N VAL A 243 11.38 -14.78 -7.50
CA VAL A 243 10.21 -14.03 -7.96
C VAL A 243 9.36 -13.64 -6.77
N GLN A 244 8.93 -12.37 -6.79
CA GLN A 244 7.95 -11.81 -5.88
C GLN A 244 6.80 -11.20 -6.68
N ILE A 245 5.59 -11.51 -6.24
CA ILE A 245 4.34 -10.94 -6.70
C ILE A 245 3.59 -10.50 -5.45
N ASP A 246 3.48 -9.18 -5.26
CA ASP A 246 2.86 -8.60 -4.07
C ASP A 246 1.35 -8.84 -4.02
N LEU A 247 0.70 -8.76 -5.17
CA LEU A 247 -0.73 -9.00 -5.33
C LEU A 247 -0.97 -9.90 -6.54
N LEU A 248 -1.73 -10.96 -6.32
CA LEU A 248 -2.44 -11.68 -7.35
C LEU A 248 -3.89 -11.90 -6.92
N ILE A 249 -4.79 -12.02 -7.90
CA ILE A 249 -6.19 -12.36 -7.68
C ILE A 249 -6.46 -13.65 -8.44
N ASP A 250 -6.63 -14.74 -7.69
CA ASP A 250 -7.03 -16.03 -8.22
C ASP A 250 -8.55 -16.08 -8.39
N ARG A 251 -9.03 -16.30 -9.61
CA ARG A 251 -10.45 -16.20 -9.96
C ARG A 251 -11.02 -17.58 -10.29
N ASN A 252 -12.32 -17.75 -10.05
CA ASN A 252 -13.00 -19.00 -10.32
C ASN A 252 -13.34 -19.21 -11.81
N ASP A 253 -13.16 -18.19 -12.65
CA ASP A 253 -13.34 -18.24 -14.11
C ASP A 253 -12.05 -18.62 -14.87
N HIS A 254 -11.21 -19.45 -14.24
CA HIS A 254 -9.95 -19.96 -14.78
C HIS A 254 -8.90 -18.89 -15.16
N VAL A 255 -8.95 -17.71 -14.54
CA VAL A 255 -7.96 -16.65 -14.70
C VAL A 255 -7.24 -16.35 -13.38
N ILE A 256 -5.95 -16.06 -13.44
CA ILE A 256 -5.19 -15.44 -12.36
C ILE A 256 -4.71 -14.09 -12.84
N ASN A 257 -5.15 -13.01 -12.19
CA ASN A 257 -4.56 -11.70 -12.40
C ASN A 257 -3.28 -11.58 -11.58
N ILE A 258 -2.14 -11.39 -12.23
CA ILE A 258 -0.84 -11.07 -11.63
C ILE A 258 -0.66 -9.56 -11.69
N PHE A 259 -0.35 -8.92 -10.57
CA PHE A 259 -0.22 -7.46 -10.53
C PHE A 259 1.25 -7.02 -10.42
N GLU A 260 1.59 -5.97 -11.14
CA GLU A 260 2.79 -5.15 -10.91
C GLU A 260 2.34 -3.75 -10.49
N ILE A 261 2.73 -3.33 -9.29
CA ILE A 261 2.34 -2.03 -8.73
C ILE A 261 3.53 -1.10 -8.84
N LYS A 262 3.36 0.06 -9.50
CA LYS A 262 4.39 1.08 -9.66
C LYS A 262 3.91 2.44 -9.20
N PHE A 263 4.65 3.04 -8.28
CA PHE A 263 4.46 4.41 -7.85
C PHE A 263 5.45 5.32 -8.59
N ASN A 264 4.91 6.28 -9.35
CA ASN A 264 5.67 7.32 -10.02
C ASN A 264 4.95 8.67 -9.82
N ASN A 265 5.64 9.78 -10.00
CA ASN A 265 5.01 11.11 -10.02
C ASN A 265 4.72 11.60 -11.45
N THR A 266 5.01 10.75 -12.43
CA THR A 266 4.84 10.95 -13.87
C THR A 266 4.37 9.65 -14.50
N PRO A 267 3.81 9.66 -15.72
CA PRO A 267 3.45 8.43 -16.42
C PRO A 267 4.62 7.42 -16.42
N PHE A 268 4.34 6.18 -16.05
CA PHE A 268 5.35 5.13 -15.95
C PHE A 268 5.77 4.69 -17.36
N VAL A 269 7.08 4.66 -17.59
CA VAL A 269 7.67 4.19 -18.84
C VAL A 269 8.00 2.71 -18.72
N LEU A 270 7.26 1.87 -19.44
CA LEU A 270 7.57 0.44 -19.52
C LEU A 270 8.77 0.25 -20.46
N THR A 271 9.93 -0.07 -19.92
CA THR A 271 11.14 -0.31 -20.73
C THR A 271 11.18 -1.76 -21.23
N LYS A 272 12.00 -2.05 -22.25
CA LYS A 272 12.27 -3.43 -22.70
C LYS A 272 12.68 -4.35 -21.55
N ALA A 273 13.57 -3.86 -20.68
CA ALA A 273 14.04 -4.61 -19.51
C ALA A 273 12.92 -4.88 -18.50
N HIS A 274 12.03 -3.90 -18.25
CA HIS A 274 10.86 -4.11 -17.39
C HIS A 274 9.90 -5.13 -18.01
N ALA A 275 9.58 -5.01 -19.29
CA ALA A 275 8.71 -5.97 -19.98
C ALA A 275 9.28 -7.39 -19.94
N GLN A 276 10.60 -7.53 -20.12
CA GLN A 276 11.28 -8.83 -20.02
C GLN A 276 11.21 -9.40 -18.59
N ASN A 277 11.47 -8.59 -17.57
CA ASN A 277 11.37 -9.00 -16.17
C ASN A 277 9.95 -9.49 -15.82
N LEU A 278 8.94 -8.80 -16.34
CA LEU A 278 7.54 -9.17 -16.16
C LEU A 278 7.19 -10.50 -16.84
N ARG A 279 7.69 -10.74 -18.06
CA ARG A 279 7.51 -12.04 -18.75
C ARG A 279 8.19 -13.17 -17.99
N GLU A 280 9.42 -12.96 -17.51
CA GLU A 280 10.14 -13.93 -16.67
C GLU A 280 9.36 -14.25 -15.39
N LYS A 281 8.80 -13.21 -14.74
CA LYS A 281 7.96 -13.35 -13.55
C LYS A 281 6.77 -14.27 -13.80
N LEU A 282 6.04 -14.07 -14.91
CA LEU A 282 4.92 -14.93 -15.30
C LEU A 282 5.37 -16.36 -15.61
N ALA A 283 6.47 -16.53 -16.35
CA ALA A 283 7.00 -17.84 -16.72
C ALA A 283 7.40 -18.65 -15.49
N ILE A 284 8.13 -18.04 -14.56
CA ILE A 284 8.54 -18.68 -13.30
C ILE A 284 7.30 -19.01 -12.45
N PHE A 285 6.34 -18.10 -12.33
CA PHE A 285 5.10 -18.35 -11.59
C PHE A 285 4.33 -19.55 -12.18
N LYS A 286 4.14 -19.59 -13.51
CA LYS A 286 3.46 -20.68 -14.20
C LYS A 286 4.17 -22.01 -14.00
N ALA A 287 5.51 -22.03 -14.14
CA ALA A 287 6.32 -23.23 -13.98
C ALA A 287 6.28 -23.78 -12.54
N VAL A 288 6.30 -22.90 -11.54
CA VAL A 288 6.33 -23.29 -10.12
C VAL A 288 4.96 -23.75 -9.63
N THR A 289 3.91 -23.05 -10.03
CA THR A 289 2.56 -23.33 -9.56
C THR A 289 1.88 -24.43 -10.37
N GLN A 290 2.38 -24.71 -11.59
CA GLN A 290 1.76 -25.61 -12.57
C GLN A 290 0.27 -25.31 -12.79
N THR A 291 -0.15 -24.07 -12.54
CA THR A 291 -1.56 -23.70 -12.62
C THR A 291 -2.06 -23.89 -14.05
N PRO A 292 -3.23 -24.51 -14.27
CA PRO A 292 -3.82 -24.59 -15.60
C PRO A 292 -4.45 -23.26 -16.02
N LYS A 293 -4.70 -22.35 -15.05
CA LYS A 293 -5.38 -21.07 -15.28
C LYS A 293 -4.60 -20.14 -16.20
N GLN A 294 -5.32 -19.32 -16.94
CA GLN A 294 -4.75 -18.26 -17.77
C GLN A 294 -4.19 -17.14 -16.89
N LEU A 295 -3.02 -16.61 -17.23
CA LEU A 295 -2.40 -15.51 -16.49
C LEU A 295 -2.67 -14.17 -17.17
N PHE A 296 -3.23 -13.22 -16.43
CA PHE A 296 -3.42 -11.84 -16.87
C PHE A 296 -2.48 -10.92 -16.11
N LEU A 297 -1.55 -10.29 -16.81
CA LEU A 297 -0.67 -9.31 -16.19
C LEU A 297 -1.35 -7.94 -16.15
N THR A 298 -1.40 -7.34 -14.96
CA THR A 298 -2.08 -6.08 -14.71
C THR A 298 -1.10 -5.10 -14.08
N LEU A 299 -0.88 -3.94 -14.70
CA LEU A 299 -0.09 -2.86 -14.09
C LEU A 299 -1.03 -1.90 -13.36
N ILE A 300 -0.71 -1.61 -12.10
CA ILE A 300 -1.32 -0.53 -11.35
C ILE A 300 -0.30 0.59 -11.23
N THR A 301 -0.67 1.78 -11.70
CA THR A 301 0.22 2.94 -11.72
C THR A 301 -0.52 4.18 -11.22
N THR A 302 0.19 5.08 -10.56
CA THR A 302 -0.38 6.36 -10.08
C THR A 302 -0.70 7.34 -11.21
N PHE A 303 0.18 7.48 -12.20
CA PHE A 303 0.01 8.46 -13.29
C PHE A 303 -0.15 7.81 -14.68
N GLY A 304 -0.57 6.56 -14.70
CA GLY A 304 -0.76 5.81 -15.95
C GLY A 304 0.56 5.35 -16.58
N LEU A 305 0.45 4.78 -17.78
CA LEU A 305 1.56 4.34 -18.60
C LEU A 305 1.82 5.34 -19.72
N MET A 306 3.10 5.66 -19.96
CA MET A 306 3.51 6.39 -21.15
C MET A 306 3.34 5.47 -22.38
N PRO A 307 2.67 5.93 -23.45
CA PRO A 307 2.62 5.17 -24.70
C PRO A 307 4.03 4.94 -25.26
N ASN A 308 4.39 3.69 -25.53
CA ASN A 308 5.63 3.32 -26.20
C ASN A 308 5.52 1.92 -26.84
N GLU A 309 6.53 1.52 -27.63
CA GLU A 309 6.58 0.22 -28.33
C GLU A 309 6.57 -1.01 -27.40
N HIS A 310 6.89 -0.82 -26.12
CA HIS A 310 6.90 -1.88 -25.12
C HIS A 310 5.59 -2.00 -24.37
N ARG A 311 4.69 -1.01 -24.49
CA ARG A 311 3.29 -1.14 -24.10
C ARG A 311 2.68 -2.15 -25.06
N VAL A 312 2.74 -3.41 -24.67
CA VAL A 312 2.24 -4.51 -25.49
C VAL A 312 0.72 -4.35 -25.62
N VAL A 313 0.32 -3.83 -26.78
CA VAL A 313 -0.99 -3.98 -27.39
C VAL A 313 -0.86 -5.24 -28.23
N TYR A 314 -1.08 -6.42 -27.63
CA TYR A 314 -1.51 -7.57 -28.42
C TYR A 314 -3.03 -7.56 -28.43
#